data_AF-A0A7C7NYM3-F1
#
_entry.id   AF-A0A7C7NYM3-F1
#
_cell.length_a   1.000
_cell.length_b   1.000
_cell.length_c   1.000
_cell.angle_alpha   90.00
_cell.angle_beta   90.00
_cell.angle_gamma   90.00
#
_symmetry.space_group_name_H-M   'P 1'
#
loop_
_entity.id
_entity.type
_entity.pdbx_description
1 polymer ?
#
loop_
_entity_poly.entity_id
_entity_poly.type
_entity_poly.pdbx_seq_one_letter_code
_entity_poly.pdbx_strand_id
1 'polypeptide(L)'
;DPVENASFMPWLVGTALVHSLAATEKRGVFKAWTVLLALFAFSLSLLGTFLVRSGVLTSVHAFANDPARGVFILIFLSLVVGLSLGLYAWRAPSVRSTLVTSPISRESLILINNILLMVTTATILLGTLYPLVMDALGLGKISVGAPYFNSVFVPLTVPLVLLLGTASVIRWKQDKLKRLLWILTPILLISFVIGVLWPVFNMPHYSSVAILGVTLGVWTFATAVVGVWSRTSGGNRWRRLRNTPSSFYGMTLAHIGVGVFAIGISLTSAFSVEKQVRMAPGDHQLIGGYDFRFDGVIDVRGANYVAQRGLITVLKDGLPVSRLEPEKRTYQIQKNPMTEAGIEAGLMRDLYVSLGEPLDDGRSWGLRLYFKPFIRWIWLGALLIAFGGLIAAFDRRYRSQSGIRNHPPSAATTPSVGI
;
A
#
# COMPACT_ATOMS: atom_id res chain seq x y z
N ASP A 1 13.41 2.46 -3.81
CA ASP A 1 14.15 3.63 -3.31
C ASP A 1 14.19 3.53 -1.79
N PRO A 2 15.35 3.70 -1.12
CA PRO A 2 15.46 3.65 0.33
C PRO A 2 14.55 4.62 1.10
N VAL A 3 14.27 5.80 0.53
CA VAL A 3 13.37 6.81 1.12
C VAL A 3 11.93 6.33 1.08
N GLU A 4 11.51 5.75 -0.05
CA GLU A 4 10.18 5.13 -0.19
C GLU A 4 10.01 3.98 0.80
N ASN A 5 11.02 3.11 0.95
CA ASN A 5 11.01 2.03 1.94
C ASN A 5 10.87 2.56 3.38
N ALA A 6 11.61 3.61 3.71
CA ALA A 6 11.55 4.28 5.01
C ALA A 6 10.14 4.84 5.30
N SER A 7 9.47 5.38 4.28
CA SER A 7 8.09 5.85 4.41
C SER A 7 7.06 4.72 4.51
N PHE A 8 7.34 3.55 3.93
CA PHE A 8 6.40 2.42 3.86
C PHE A 8 6.34 1.59 5.15
N MET A 9 7.47 1.40 5.85
CA MET A 9 7.54 0.59 7.07
C MET A 9 6.54 1.00 8.18
N PRO A 10 6.37 2.29 8.52
CA PRO A 10 5.35 2.72 9.49
C PRO A 10 3.94 2.31 9.12
N TRP A 11 3.59 2.28 7.83
CA TRP A 11 2.26 1.88 7.35
C TRP A 11 2.01 0.38 7.53
N LEU A 12 3.02 -0.47 7.36
CA LEU A 12 2.91 -1.91 7.61
C LEU A 12 2.65 -2.20 9.09
N VAL A 13 3.43 -1.59 9.98
CA VAL A 13 3.25 -1.72 11.43
C VAL A 13 1.94 -1.07 11.89
N GLY A 14 1.58 0.08 11.31
CA GLY A 14 0.29 0.74 11.54
C GLY A 14 -0.90 -0.13 11.12
N THR A 15 -0.77 -0.87 10.02
CA THR A 15 -1.79 -1.84 9.60
C THR A 15 -1.92 -2.98 10.61
N ALA A 16 -0.80 -3.53 11.09
CA ALA A 16 -0.82 -4.52 12.17
C ALA A 16 -1.46 -3.96 13.45
N LEU A 17 -1.18 -2.69 13.77
CA LEU A 17 -1.73 -1.98 14.92
C LEU A 17 -3.24 -1.87 14.85
N VAL A 18 -3.80 -1.45 13.70
CA VAL A 18 -5.26 -1.35 13.50
C VAL A 18 -5.95 -2.70 13.70
N HIS A 19 -5.36 -3.78 13.20
CA HIS A 19 -5.90 -5.14 13.41
C HIS A 19 -5.78 -5.59 14.86
N SER A 20 -4.65 -5.30 15.51
CA SER A 20 -4.44 -5.58 16.93
C SER A 20 -5.44 -4.84 17.81
N LEU A 21 -5.66 -3.54 17.57
CA LEU A 21 -6.67 -2.71 18.24
C LEU A 21 -8.06 -3.31 18.10
N ALA A 22 -8.46 -3.73 16.89
CA ALA A 22 -9.76 -4.34 16.67
C ALA A 22 -9.95 -5.64 17.47
N ALA A 23 -8.90 -6.45 17.64
CA ALA A 23 -8.93 -7.65 18.47
C ALA A 23 -8.94 -7.33 19.97
N THR A 24 -8.14 -6.34 20.39
CA THR A 24 -8.10 -5.85 21.78
C THR A 24 -9.44 -5.28 22.22
N GLU A 25 -10.07 -4.43 21.42
CA GLU A 25 -11.38 -3.84 21.71
C GLU A 25 -12.48 -4.91 21.82
N LYS A 26 -12.50 -5.88 20.88
CA LYS A 26 -13.59 -6.87 20.81
C LYS A 26 -13.44 -8.03 21.77
N ARG A 27 -12.21 -8.41 22.11
CA ARG A 27 -11.92 -9.67 22.81
C ARG A 27 -11.00 -9.51 24.02
N GLY A 28 -10.37 -8.36 24.23
CA GLY A 28 -9.43 -8.14 25.34
C GLY A 28 -8.06 -8.81 25.16
N VAL A 29 -7.78 -9.37 23.97
CA VAL A 29 -6.52 -10.03 23.61
C VAL A 29 -5.47 -8.99 23.16
N PHE A 30 -4.18 -9.36 23.13
CA PHE A 30 -3.10 -8.59 22.50
C PHE A 30 -2.86 -7.16 23.04
N LYS A 31 -3.25 -6.84 24.28
CA LYS A 31 -3.04 -5.49 24.84
C LYS A 31 -1.58 -5.04 24.79
N ALA A 32 -0.65 -5.87 25.29
CA ALA A 32 0.78 -5.56 25.29
C ALA A 32 1.33 -5.40 23.86
N TRP A 33 0.94 -6.32 22.97
CA TRP A 33 1.31 -6.28 21.55
C TRP A 33 0.82 -5.00 20.85
N THR A 34 -0.40 -4.57 21.15
CA THR A 34 -0.98 -3.33 20.60
C THR A 34 -0.16 -2.11 21.00
N VAL A 35 0.23 -2.01 22.27
CA VAL A 35 1.11 -0.91 22.73
C VAL A 35 2.46 -0.96 22.03
N LEU A 36 3.06 -2.15 21.92
CA LEU A 36 4.35 -2.33 21.24
C LEU A 36 4.29 -1.93 19.75
N LEU A 37 3.23 -2.32 19.03
CA LEU A 37 3.02 -1.92 17.64
C LEU A 37 2.86 -0.41 17.49
N ALA A 38 2.19 0.26 18.43
CA ALA A 38 2.06 1.71 18.43
C ALA A 38 3.41 2.39 18.60
N LEU A 39 4.24 1.89 19.53
CA LEU A 39 5.61 2.36 19.71
C LEU A 39 6.44 2.13 18.45
N PHE A 40 6.39 0.95 17.85
CA PHE A 40 7.14 0.67 16.63
C PHE A 40 6.70 1.50 15.44
N ALA A 41 5.39 1.72 15.23
CA ALA A 41 4.90 2.56 14.14
C ALA A 41 5.44 4.00 14.27
N PHE A 42 5.42 4.56 15.49
CA PHE A 42 5.96 5.89 15.75
C PHE A 42 7.50 5.93 15.61
N SER A 43 8.20 4.97 16.20
CA SER A 43 9.66 4.86 16.11
C SER A 43 10.16 4.72 14.67
N LEU A 44 9.47 3.94 13.83
CA LEU A 44 9.81 3.80 12.42
C LEU A 44 9.56 5.09 11.63
N SER A 45 8.55 5.89 12.01
CA SER A 45 8.33 7.21 11.41
C SER A 45 9.47 8.18 11.74
N LEU A 46 9.97 8.15 12.98
CA LEU A 46 11.15 8.93 13.39
C LEU A 46 12.42 8.44 12.69
N LEU A 47 12.60 7.12 12.58
CA LEU A 47 13.71 6.53 11.83
C LEU A 47 13.67 6.97 10.36
N GLY A 48 12.49 6.99 9.74
CA GLY A 48 12.35 7.49 8.38
C GLY A 48 12.78 8.96 8.24
N THR A 49 12.46 9.79 9.22
CA THR A 49 12.92 11.19 9.25
C THR A 49 14.44 11.29 9.33
N PHE A 50 15.08 10.46 10.18
CA PHE A 50 16.53 10.36 10.25
C PHE A 50 17.15 9.94 8.90
N LEU A 51 16.63 8.88 8.29
CA LEU A 51 17.16 8.32 7.04
C LEU A 51 17.11 9.31 5.86
N VAL A 52 16.05 10.13 5.79
CA VAL A 52 15.85 11.09 4.68
C VAL A 52 16.61 12.40 4.87
N ARG A 53 16.90 12.80 6.12
CA ARG A 53 17.48 14.12 6.46
C ARG A 53 18.94 14.10 6.89
N SER A 54 19.48 12.93 7.23
CA SER A 54 20.85 12.81 7.73
C SER A 54 21.92 12.87 6.64
N GLY A 55 21.54 12.74 5.36
CA GLY A 55 22.47 12.61 4.24
C GLY A 55 23.20 11.25 4.19
N VAL A 56 22.78 10.31 5.04
CA VAL A 56 23.41 8.98 5.19
C VAL A 56 22.97 8.02 4.06
N LEU A 57 21.82 8.27 3.43
CA LEU A 57 21.37 7.54 2.23
C LEU A 57 21.53 8.38 0.98
N THR A 58 21.94 7.74 -0.12
CA THR A 58 21.87 8.33 -1.46
C THR A 58 20.49 8.02 -2.07
N SER A 59 19.68 9.06 -2.27
CA SER A 59 18.37 8.94 -2.93
C SER A 59 18.01 10.22 -3.66
N VAL A 60 17.31 10.09 -4.78
CA VAL A 60 16.74 11.22 -5.54
C VAL A 60 15.60 11.90 -4.79
N HIS A 61 15.02 11.22 -3.80
CA HIS A 61 13.95 11.74 -2.95
C HIS A 61 14.47 12.25 -1.59
N ALA A 62 15.78 12.25 -1.36
CA ALA A 62 16.36 12.79 -0.14
C ALA A 62 16.36 14.33 -0.19
N PHE A 63 15.84 14.96 0.86
CA PHE A 63 15.73 16.42 0.95
C PHE A 63 16.71 16.96 1.99
N ALA A 64 17.71 17.71 1.53
CA ALA A 64 18.76 18.34 2.33
C ALA A 64 19.69 17.33 3.05
N ASN A 65 20.98 17.39 2.68
CA ASN A 65 22.05 16.61 3.28
C ASN A 65 22.78 17.49 4.30
N ASP A 66 22.32 17.49 5.55
CA ASP A 66 22.97 18.20 6.64
C ASP A 66 23.31 17.20 7.76
N PRO A 67 24.58 16.74 7.85
CA PRO A 67 25.00 15.79 8.87
C PRO A 67 24.72 16.26 10.30
N ALA A 68 24.78 17.56 10.59
CA ALA A 68 24.51 18.09 11.92
C ALA A 68 23.05 17.87 12.34
N ARG A 69 22.11 18.06 11.41
CA ARG A 69 20.69 17.72 11.64
C ARG A 69 20.50 16.22 11.82
N GLY A 70 21.24 15.41 11.07
CA GLY A 70 21.24 13.95 11.21
C GLY A 70 21.58 13.51 12.64
N VAL A 71 22.65 14.07 13.22
CA VAL A 71 23.06 13.79 14.60
C VAL A 71 21.99 14.20 15.61
N PHE A 72 21.41 15.39 15.47
CA PHE A 72 20.33 15.84 16.35
C PHE A 72 19.13 14.87 16.32
N ILE A 73 18.69 14.48 15.12
CA ILE A 73 17.57 13.53 14.95
C ILE A 73 17.94 12.16 15.53
N LEU A 74 19.18 11.69 15.38
CA LEU A 74 19.63 10.42 15.94
C LEU A 74 19.61 10.41 17.47
N ILE A 75 20.04 11.50 18.11
CA ILE A 75 19.95 11.65 19.58
C ILE A 75 18.49 11.65 20.02
N PHE A 76 17.65 12.44 19.35
CA PHE A 76 16.21 12.49 19.63
C PHE A 76 15.54 11.11 19.46
N LEU A 77 15.84 10.41 18.36
CA LEU A 77 15.37 9.04 18.11
C LEU A 77 15.81 8.10 19.22
N SER A 78 17.09 8.10 19.58
CA SER A 78 17.66 7.24 20.62
C SER A 78 16.96 7.46 21.97
N LEU A 79 16.73 8.73 22.33
CA LEU A 79 16.04 9.10 23.57
C LEU A 79 14.57 8.67 23.56
N VAL A 80 13.82 9.00 22.50
CA VAL A 80 12.39 8.69 22.42
C VAL A 80 12.12 7.19 22.32
N VAL A 81 12.87 6.48 21.48
CA VAL A 81 12.74 5.02 21.32
C VAL A 81 13.23 4.32 22.59
N GLY A 82 14.38 4.71 23.13
CA GLY A 82 14.95 4.12 24.34
C GLY A 82 14.04 4.29 25.56
N LEU A 83 13.57 5.51 25.81
CA LEU A 83 12.66 5.78 26.94
C LEU A 83 11.31 5.08 26.76
N SER A 84 10.72 5.10 25.56
CA SER A 84 9.41 4.47 25.33
C SER A 84 9.47 2.95 25.46
N LEU A 85 10.50 2.30 24.92
CA LEU A 85 10.71 0.86 25.09
C LEU A 85 11.10 0.49 26.52
N GLY A 86 11.89 1.33 27.19
CA GLY A 86 12.23 1.16 28.62
C GLY A 86 11.00 1.24 29.52
N LEU A 87 10.13 2.24 29.31
CA LEU A 87 8.85 2.37 30.00
C LEU A 87 7.92 1.19 29.70
N TYR A 88 7.87 0.75 28.44
CA TYR A 88 7.10 -0.44 28.05
C TYR A 88 7.59 -1.68 28.80
N ALA A 89 8.90 -1.93 28.82
CA ALA A 89 9.49 -3.08 29.52
C ALA A 89 9.19 -3.03 31.02
N TRP A 90 9.29 -1.85 31.65
CA TRP A 90 8.96 -1.67 33.07
C TRP A 90 7.47 -1.93 33.36
N ARG A 91 6.57 -1.46 32.48
CA ARG A 91 5.11 -1.61 32.67
C ARG A 91 4.56 -2.91 32.12
N ALA A 92 5.32 -3.71 31.36
CA ALA A 92 4.83 -4.92 30.69
C ALA A 92 4.05 -5.88 31.61
N PRO A 93 4.46 -6.15 32.88
CA PRO A 93 3.71 -7.04 33.77
C PRO A 93 2.29 -6.54 34.12
N SER A 94 2.04 -5.24 34.02
CA SER A 94 0.73 -4.64 34.32
C SER A 94 -0.27 -4.78 33.17
N VAL A 95 0.19 -5.10 31.96
CA VAL A 95 -0.64 -5.17 30.74
C VAL A 95 -1.12 -6.60 30.49
N ARG A 96 -1.99 -7.10 31.38
CA ARG A 96 -2.58 -8.44 31.26
C ARG A 96 -3.56 -8.51 30.08
N SER A 97 -3.41 -9.53 29.23
CA SER A 97 -4.33 -9.83 28.13
C SER A 97 -4.93 -11.22 28.29
N THR A 98 -6.13 -11.42 27.74
CA THR A 98 -6.74 -12.75 27.69
C THR A 98 -5.99 -13.63 26.70
N LEU A 99 -5.79 -14.90 27.02
CA LEU A 99 -5.17 -15.87 26.11
C LEU A 99 -6.10 -16.19 24.93
N VAL A 100 -5.49 -16.38 23.76
CA VAL A 100 -6.19 -16.96 22.61
C VAL A 100 -6.27 -18.47 22.83
N THR A 101 -7.49 -19.01 22.85
CA THR A 101 -7.71 -20.40 23.26
C THR A 101 -7.91 -21.37 22.08
N SER A 102 -8.19 -20.87 20.87
CA SER A 102 -8.47 -21.72 19.71
C SER A 102 -7.57 -21.37 18.51
N PRO A 103 -6.88 -22.35 17.91
CA PRO A 103 -6.03 -22.12 16.75
C PRO A 103 -6.84 -21.73 15.50
N ILE A 104 -8.08 -22.24 15.37
CA ILE A 104 -8.98 -21.91 14.27
C ILE A 104 -9.95 -20.83 14.75
N SER A 105 -9.47 -19.60 14.78
CA SER A 105 -10.24 -18.44 15.20
C SER A 105 -9.78 -17.19 14.47
N ARG A 106 -10.64 -16.17 14.44
CA ARG A 106 -10.26 -14.87 13.88
C ARG A 106 -9.10 -14.24 14.65
N GLU A 107 -9.05 -14.45 15.97
CA GLU A 107 -7.96 -13.99 16.84
C GLU A 107 -6.61 -14.56 16.39
N SER A 108 -6.55 -15.86 16.10
CA SER A 108 -5.34 -16.51 15.61
C SER A 108 -4.91 -16.01 14.24
N LEU A 109 -5.86 -15.78 13.32
CA LEU A 109 -5.50 -15.22 12.00
C LEU A 109 -4.99 -13.78 12.10
N ILE A 110 -5.55 -12.96 12.99
CA ILE A 110 -5.05 -11.61 13.27
C ILE A 110 -3.62 -11.67 13.83
N LEU A 111 -3.34 -12.63 14.73
CA LEU A 111 -1.99 -12.82 15.25
C LEU A 111 -0.99 -13.18 14.14
N ILE A 112 -1.31 -14.18 13.31
CA ILE A 112 -0.44 -14.59 12.20
C ILE A 112 -0.25 -13.44 11.21
N ASN A 113 -1.32 -12.71 10.86
CA ASN A 113 -1.24 -11.52 10.02
C ASN A 113 -0.29 -10.47 10.58
N ASN A 114 -0.39 -10.19 11.89
CA ASN A 114 0.47 -9.21 12.54
C ASN A 114 1.94 -9.66 12.56
N ILE A 115 2.19 -10.96 12.77
CA ILE A 115 3.55 -11.53 12.68
C ILE A 115 4.09 -11.37 11.26
N LEU A 116 3.31 -11.72 10.23
CA LEU A 116 3.72 -11.55 8.84
C LEU A 116 4.04 -10.10 8.50
N LEU A 117 3.17 -9.14 8.87
CA LEU A 117 3.43 -7.70 8.68
C LEU A 117 4.71 -7.23 9.38
N MET A 118 4.98 -7.72 10.59
CA MET A 118 6.21 -7.40 11.32
C MET A 118 7.44 -8.01 10.67
N VAL A 119 7.37 -9.26 10.21
CA VAL A 119 8.46 -9.91 9.47
C VAL A 119 8.73 -9.15 8.17
N THR A 120 7.70 -8.80 7.41
CA THR A 120 7.81 -7.98 6.19
C THR A 120 8.44 -6.61 6.48
N THR A 121 8.04 -5.96 7.57
CA THR A 121 8.66 -4.70 7.99
C THR A 121 10.15 -4.90 8.33
N ALA A 122 10.48 -5.95 9.08
CA ALA A 122 11.85 -6.25 9.48
C ALA A 122 12.74 -6.57 8.27
N THR A 123 12.23 -7.26 7.24
CA THR A 123 13.01 -7.53 6.03
C THR A 123 13.24 -6.28 5.19
N ILE A 124 12.25 -5.38 5.10
CA ILE A 124 12.45 -4.07 4.44
C ILE A 124 13.46 -3.24 5.23
N LEU A 125 13.36 -3.21 6.55
CA LEU A 125 14.28 -2.51 7.43
C LEU A 125 15.71 -3.02 7.23
N LEU A 126 15.89 -4.35 7.23
CA LEU A 126 17.18 -4.98 7.01
C LEU A 126 17.72 -4.61 5.63
N GLY A 127 16.95 -4.79 4.56
CA GLY A 127 17.38 -4.44 3.20
C GLY A 127 17.73 -2.96 3.03
N THR A 128 17.08 -2.08 3.79
CA THR A 128 17.31 -0.63 3.75
C THR A 128 18.54 -0.20 4.57
N LEU A 129 18.76 -0.80 5.73
CA LEU A 129 19.88 -0.47 6.62
C LEU A 129 21.16 -1.26 6.32
N TYR A 130 21.07 -2.40 5.64
CA TYR A 130 22.23 -3.28 5.41
C TYR A 130 23.37 -2.60 4.63
N PRO A 131 23.12 -1.85 3.52
CA PRO A 131 24.15 -1.04 2.88
C PRO A 131 24.85 -0.07 3.81
N LEU A 132 24.09 0.51 4.75
CA LEU A 132 24.56 1.50 5.71
C LEU A 132 25.52 0.89 6.73
N VAL A 133 25.18 -0.30 7.22
CA VAL A 133 26.01 -1.05 8.15
C VAL A 133 27.31 -1.47 7.48
N MET A 134 27.27 -1.92 6.22
CA MET A 134 28.46 -2.30 5.46
C MET A 134 29.41 -1.12 5.23
N ASP A 135 28.87 0.05 4.89
CA ASP A 135 29.65 1.29 4.71
C ASP A 135 30.28 1.73 6.04
N ALA A 136 29.51 1.70 7.14
CA ALA A 136 29.99 2.07 8.47
C ALA A 136 31.10 1.14 9.01
N LEU A 137 31.08 -0.15 8.64
CA LEU A 137 32.11 -1.13 9.00
C LEU A 137 33.33 -1.10 8.06
N GLY A 138 33.33 -0.25 7.02
CA GLY A 138 34.41 -0.20 6.03
C GLY A 138 34.49 -1.44 5.12
N LEU A 139 33.40 -2.21 5.02
CA LEU A 139 33.32 -3.45 4.22
C LEU A 139 32.94 -3.20 2.75
N GLY A 140 32.83 -1.94 2.34
CA GLY A 140 32.49 -1.50 0.99
C GLY A 140 31.03 -1.08 0.83
N LYS A 141 30.74 -0.44 -0.31
CA LYS A 141 29.40 0.05 -0.65
C LYS A 141 28.66 -0.94 -1.52
N ILE A 142 27.52 -1.40 -1.04
CA ILE A 142 26.59 -2.26 -1.78
C ILE A 142 25.28 -1.52 -2.03
N SER A 143 24.54 -1.92 -3.05
CA SER A 143 23.21 -1.39 -3.32
C SER A 143 22.20 -2.54 -3.32
N VAL A 144 21.11 -2.35 -2.56
CA VAL A 144 20.02 -3.33 -2.47
C VAL A 144 18.87 -2.82 -3.35
N GLY A 145 18.67 -3.46 -4.48
CA GLY A 145 17.65 -3.10 -5.47
C GLY A 145 16.37 -3.91 -5.40
N ALA A 146 15.47 -3.67 -6.36
CA ALA A 146 14.18 -4.35 -6.50
C ALA A 146 14.25 -5.90 -6.45
N PRO A 147 15.28 -6.59 -7.00
CA PRO A 147 15.34 -8.06 -6.95
C PRO A 147 15.30 -8.64 -5.53
N TYR A 148 16.00 -8.02 -4.57
CA TYR A 148 15.97 -8.43 -3.16
C TYR A 148 14.58 -8.26 -2.55
N PHE A 149 13.97 -7.08 -2.74
CA PHE A 149 12.66 -6.81 -2.17
C PHE A 149 11.60 -7.72 -2.79
N ASN A 150 11.64 -7.95 -4.11
CA ASN A 150 10.69 -8.85 -4.78
C ASN A 150 10.81 -10.30 -4.30
N SER A 151 12.04 -10.81 -4.12
CA SER A 151 12.25 -12.20 -3.69
C SER A 151 11.80 -12.45 -2.25
N VAL A 152 11.81 -11.44 -1.39
CA VAL A 152 11.39 -11.56 0.02
C VAL A 152 9.92 -11.18 0.22
N PHE A 153 9.45 -10.11 -0.44
CA PHE A 153 8.13 -9.54 -0.21
C PHE A 153 7.02 -10.40 -0.83
N VAL A 154 7.24 -10.99 -2.02
CA VAL A 154 6.24 -11.83 -2.68
C VAL A 154 5.89 -13.08 -1.82
N PRO A 155 6.85 -13.89 -1.34
CA PRO A 155 6.54 -15.05 -0.49
C PRO A 155 5.84 -14.71 0.83
N LEU A 156 6.05 -13.50 1.37
CA LEU A 156 5.39 -13.06 2.61
C LEU A 156 3.98 -12.50 2.34
N THR A 157 3.77 -11.85 1.21
CA THR A 157 2.49 -11.19 0.88
C THR A 157 1.44 -12.18 0.40
N VAL A 158 1.84 -13.25 -0.32
CA VAL A 158 0.92 -14.32 -0.75
C VAL A 158 0.12 -14.92 0.42
N PRO A 159 0.75 -15.45 1.49
CA PRO A 159 0.00 -15.98 2.63
C PRO A 159 -0.78 -14.88 3.35
N LEU A 160 -0.26 -13.64 3.42
CA LEU A 160 -0.99 -12.52 4.02
C LEU A 160 -2.33 -12.26 3.31
N VAL A 161 -2.35 -12.23 1.98
CA VAL A 161 -3.57 -12.01 1.20
C VAL A 161 -4.53 -13.21 1.29
N LEU A 162 -4.00 -14.44 1.34
CA LEU A 162 -4.80 -15.64 1.61
C LEU A 162 -5.48 -15.59 2.98
N LEU A 163 -4.74 -15.17 4.01
CA LEU A 163 -5.25 -14.98 5.37
C LEU A 163 -6.29 -13.86 5.43
N LEU A 164 -6.09 -12.76 4.71
CA LEU A 164 -7.02 -11.65 4.63
C LEU A 164 -8.39 -12.10 4.06
N GLY A 165 -8.38 -12.90 2.99
CA GLY A 165 -9.62 -13.47 2.46
C GLY A 165 -10.29 -14.43 3.45
N THR A 166 -9.50 -15.32 4.07
CA THR A 166 -9.97 -16.26 5.10
C THR A 166 -10.60 -15.52 6.30
N ALA A 167 -9.99 -14.42 6.74
CA ALA A 167 -10.44 -13.60 7.87
C ALA A 167 -11.83 -12.99 7.66
N SER A 168 -12.25 -12.81 6.40
CA SER A 168 -13.55 -12.25 6.04
C SER A 168 -14.72 -13.19 6.40
N VAL A 169 -14.48 -14.51 6.46
CA VAL A 169 -15.52 -15.53 6.71
C VAL A 169 -15.38 -16.27 8.05
N ILE A 170 -14.18 -16.29 8.65
CA ILE A 170 -13.92 -16.99 9.91
C ILE A 170 -14.59 -16.32 11.12
N ARG A 171 -15.05 -17.10 12.08
CA ARG A 171 -15.71 -16.61 13.30
C ARG A 171 -14.71 -16.26 14.41
N TRP A 172 -15.13 -15.37 15.32
CA TRP A 172 -14.42 -15.10 16.57
C TRP A 172 -14.52 -16.30 17.51
N LYS A 173 -13.59 -16.41 18.48
CA LYS A 173 -13.45 -17.49 19.47
C LYS A 173 -13.06 -18.84 18.88
N GLN A 174 -13.89 -19.39 18.00
CA GLN A 174 -13.69 -20.71 17.42
C GLN A 174 -14.46 -20.87 16.11
N ASP A 175 -13.91 -21.65 15.20
CA ASP A 175 -14.58 -22.12 14.00
C ASP A 175 -14.21 -23.57 13.70
N LYS A 176 -15.02 -24.25 12.87
CA LYS A 176 -14.77 -25.63 12.47
C LYS A 176 -13.98 -25.64 11.16
N LEU A 177 -12.83 -26.31 11.12
CA LEU A 177 -12.01 -26.41 9.90
C LEU A 177 -12.81 -26.89 8.70
N LYS A 178 -13.62 -27.94 8.88
CA LYS A 178 -14.51 -28.50 7.83
C LYS A 178 -15.43 -27.41 7.24
N ARG A 179 -16.01 -26.54 8.07
CA ARG A 179 -16.88 -25.44 7.60
C ARG A 179 -16.10 -24.44 6.75
N LEU A 180 -14.89 -24.08 7.19
CA LEU A 180 -14.04 -23.16 6.47
C LEU A 180 -13.64 -23.73 5.12
N LEU A 181 -13.16 -24.97 5.05
CA LEU A 181 -12.80 -25.62 3.79
C LEU A 181 -13.98 -25.70 2.82
N TRP A 182 -15.18 -26.06 3.29
CA TRP A 182 -16.38 -26.07 2.44
C TRP A 182 -16.73 -24.72 1.80
N ILE A 183 -16.42 -23.61 2.48
CA ILE A 183 -16.67 -22.26 1.96
C ILE A 183 -15.51 -21.79 1.10
N LEU A 184 -14.27 -22.02 1.54
CA LEU A 184 -13.07 -21.42 0.97
C LEU A 184 -12.55 -22.18 -0.25
N THR A 185 -12.58 -23.51 -0.24
CA THR A 185 -12.09 -24.33 -1.35
C THR A 185 -12.76 -23.98 -2.70
N PRO A 186 -14.10 -23.88 -2.82
CA PRO A 186 -14.70 -23.50 -4.11
C PRO A 186 -14.33 -22.07 -4.51
N ILE A 187 -14.24 -21.13 -3.56
CA ILE A 187 -13.82 -19.75 -3.86
C ILE A 187 -12.39 -19.73 -4.38
N LEU A 188 -11.48 -20.48 -3.76
CA LEU A 188 -10.08 -20.56 -4.18
C LEU A 188 -9.95 -21.18 -5.58
N LEU A 189 -10.66 -22.28 -5.84
CA LEU A 189 -10.66 -22.93 -7.15
C LEU A 189 -11.20 -22.01 -8.24
N ILE A 190 -12.33 -21.35 -8.02
CA ILE A 190 -12.89 -20.37 -8.97
C ILE A 190 -11.93 -19.20 -9.18
N SER A 191 -11.31 -18.69 -8.10
CA SER A 191 -10.34 -17.60 -8.19
C SER A 191 -9.11 -18.00 -8.98
N PHE A 192 -8.63 -19.24 -8.81
CA PHE A 192 -7.51 -19.79 -9.58
C PHE A 192 -7.88 -19.98 -11.06
N VAL A 193 -9.06 -20.54 -11.35
CA VAL A 193 -9.54 -20.68 -12.74
C VAL A 193 -9.64 -19.32 -13.42
N ILE A 194 -10.23 -18.32 -12.77
CA ILE A 194 -10.29 -16.95 -13.31
C ILE A 194 -8.87 -16.36 -13.45
N GLY A 195 -8.03 -16.55 -12.44
CA GLY A 195 -6.65 -16.09 -12.42
C GLY A 195 -5.78 -16.69 -13.53
N VAL A 196 -6.08 -17.91 -13.99
CA VAL A 196 -5.41 -18.54 -15.12
C VAL A 196 -6.06 -18.11 -16.45
N LEU A 197 -7.37 -18.31 -16.61
CA LEU A 197 -8.04 -18.13 -17.89
C LEU A 197 -8.06 -16.66 -18.31
N TRP A 198 -8.35 -15.73 -17.41
CA TRP A 198 -8.51 -14.33 -17.80
C TRP A 198 -7.22 -13.71 -18.35
N PRO A 199 -6.04 -13.80 -17.69
CA PRO A 199 -4.79 -13.33 -18.29
C PRO A 199 -4.42 -14.06 -19.58
N VAL A 200 -4.59 -15.39 -19.65
CA VAL A 200 -4.22 -16.18 -20.84
C VAL A 200 -4.97 -15.73 -22.09
N PHE A 201 -6.26 -15.35 -21.96
CA PHE A 201 -7.06 -14.90 -23.11
C PHE A 201 -7.00 -13.40 -23.38
N ASN A 202 -6.64 -12.56 -22.40
CA ASN A 202 -6.73 -11.10 -22.52
C ASN A 202 -5.36 -10.38 -22.50
N MET A 203 -4.27 -11.08 -22.21
CA MET A 203 -2.92 -10.51 -22.12
C MET A 203 -2.01 -11.07 -23.22
N PRO A 204 -0.99 -10.30 -23.66
CA PRO A 204 -0.22 -10.65 -24.85
C PRO A 204 0.69 -11.88 -24.69
N HIS A 205 1.06 -12.25 -23.46
CA HIS A 205 1.90 -13.40 -23.18
C HIS A 205 1.61 -13.98 -21.79
N TYR A 206 2.05 -15.22 -21.57
CA TYR A 206 1.92 -15.90 -20.28
C TYR A 206 2.79 -15.23 -19.20
N SER A 207 2.22 -15.02 -18.00
CA SER A 207 2.96 -14.52 -16.84
C SER A 207 2.41 -15.13 -15.54
N SER A 208 3.29 -15.81 -14.79
CA SER A 208 2.96 -16.41 -13.49
C SER A 208 2.61 -15.35 -12.44
N VAL A 209 3.27 -14.18 -12.49
CA VAL A 209 3.00 -13.05 -11.58
C VAL A 209 1.59 -12.51 -11.81
N ALA A 210 1.18 -12.36 -13.08
CA ALA A 210 -0.18 -11.95 -13.43
C ALA A 210 -1.22 -12.94 -12.91
N ILE A 211 -1.02 -14.25 -13.16
CA ILE A 211 -1.92 -15.31 -12.69
C ILE A 211 -2.06 -15.30 -11.17
N LEU A 212 -0.95 -15.19 -10.45
CA LEU A 212 -0.93 -15.14 -8.99
C LEU A 212 -1.69 -13.91 -8.48
N GLY A 213 -1.40 -12.72 -9.01
CA GLY A 213 -2.06 -11.49 -8.55
C GLY A 213 -3.55 -11.43 -8.88
N VAL A 214 -3.97 -11.93 -10.05
CA VAL A 214 -5.41 -12.04 -10.38
C VAL A 214 -6.09 -13.07 -9.51
N THR A 215 -5.48 -14.24 -9.28
CA THR A 215 -6.00 -15.25 -8.36
C THR A 215 -6.22 -14.68 -6.97
N LEU A 216 -5.21 -14.01 -6.41
CA LEU A 216 -5.26 -13.43 -5.07
C LEU A 216 -6.26 -12.27 -4.98
N GLY A 217 -6.34 -11.43 -6.02
CA GLY A 217 -7.28 -10.33 -6.06
C GLY A 217 -8.74 -10.80 -6.12
N VAL A 218 -9.04 -11.78 -6.98
CA VAL A 218 -10.37 -12.39 -7.08
C VAL A 218 -10.72 -13.15 -5.79
N TRP A 219 -9.75 -13.86 -5.20
CA TRP A 219 -9.91 -14.51 -3.90
C TRP A 219 -10.33 -13.54 -2.81
N THR A 220 -9.61 -12.42 -2.68
CA THR A 220 -9.90 -11.40 -1.68
C THR A 220 -11.25 -10.74 -1.91
N PHE A 221 -11.57 -10.41 -3.16
CA PHE A 221 -12.86 -9.85 -3.52
C PHE A 221 -14.01 -10.82 -3.20
N ALA A 222 -13.93 -12.06 -3.67
CA ALA A 222 -14.97 -13.06 -3.53
C ALA A 222 -15.20 -13.44 -2.06
N THR A 223 -14.12 -13.63 -1.28
CA THR A 223 -14.24 -13.92 0.16
C THR A 223 -14.82 -12.74 0.94
N ALA A 224 -14.52 -11.50 0.58
CA ALA A 224 -15.13 -10.31 1.18
C ALA A 224 -16.65 -10.26 0.90
N VAL A 225 -17.07 -10.50 -0.35
CA VAL A 225 -18.48 -10.56 -0.76
C VAL A 225 -19.21 -11.71 -0.04
N VAL A 226 -18.64 -12.91 -0.02
CA VAL A 226 -19.20 -14.06 0.72
C VAL A 226 -19.27 -13.77 2.22
N GLY A 227 -18.30 -13.04 2.78
CA GLY A 227 -18.32 -12.57 4.16
C GLY A 227 -19.55 -11.73 4.47
N VAL A 228 -19.89 -10.77 3.62
CA VAL A 228 -21.14 -9.97 3.72
C VAL A 228 -22.37 -10.87 3.55
N TRP A 229 -22.39 -11.70 2.51
CA TRP A 229 -23.52 -12.58 2.19
C TRP A 229 -23.85 -13.54 3.34
N SER A 230 -22.83 -14.14 3.95
CA SER A 230 -22.99 -15.10 5.05
C SER A 230 -23.71 -14.52 6.27
N ARG A 231 -23.62 -13.19 6.49
CA ARG A 231 -24.34 -12.50 7.59
C ARG A 231 -25.85 -12.37 7.33
N THR A 232 -26.27 -12.50 6.07
CA THR A 232 -27.70 -12.46 5.70
C THR A 232 -28.42 -13.79 5.91
N SER A 233 -27.70 -14.85 6.35
CA SER A 233 -28.29 -16.18 6.55
C SER A 233 -29.30 -16.21 7.73
N GLY A 234 -30.57 -16.52 7.41
CA GLY A 234 -31.68 -16.65 8.37
C GLY A 234 -32.51 -15.37 8.55
N GLY A 235 -33.79 -15.43 8.20
CA GLY A 235 -34.74 -14.29 8.33
C GLY A 235 -34.66 -13.27 7.18
N ASN A 236 -35.17 -12.05 7.42
CA ASN A 236 -35.21 -10.99 6.40
C ASN A 236 -33.81 -10.42 6.13
N ARG A 237 -33.28 -10.71 4.93
CA ARG A 237 -31.93 -10.33 4.49
C ARG A 237 -31.71 -8.82 4.50
N TRP A 238 -32.69 -8.04 4.03
CA TRP A 238 -32.61 -6.58 3.95
C TRP A 238 -32.44 -5.94 5.32
N ARG A 239 -33.20 -6.41 6.31
CA ARG A 239 -33.09 -5.92 7.70
C ARG A 239 -31.70 -6.21 8.29
N ARG A 240 -31.12 -7.37 8.00
CA ARG A 240 -29.78 -7.74 8.50
C ARG A 240 -28.66 -6.94 7.84
N LEU A 241 -28.75 -6.69 6.54
CA LEU A 241 -27.81 -5.81 5.85
C LEU A 241 -27.87 -4.41 6.47
N ARG A 242 -29.08 -3.82 6.61
CA ARG A 242 -29.25 -2.50 7.22
C ARG A 242 -28.74 -2.40 8.66
N ASN A 243 -28.80 -3.49 9.42
CA ASN A 243 -28.33 -3.55 10.81
C ASN A 243 -26.85 -3.92 10.95
N THR A 244 -26.13 -4.16 9.85
CA THR A 244 -24.71 -4.47 9.90
C THR A 244 -23.90 -3.21 10.24
N PRO A 245 -22.97 -3.26 11.22
CA PRO A 245 -22.17 -2.10 11.62
C PRO A 245 -21.34 -1.53 10.47
N SER A 246 -21.16 -0.21 10.42
CA SER A 246 -20.35 0.43 9.37
C SER A 246 -18.89 -0.02 9.40
N SER A 247 -18.33 -0.33 10.58
CA SER A 247 -17.00 -0.93 10.72
C SER A 247 -16.83 -2.25 9.97
N PHE A 248 -17.91 -3.02 9.78
CA PHE A 248 -17.86 -4.23 8.96
C PHE A 248 -17.81 -3.88 7.48
N TYR A 249 -18.67 -2.96 7.00
CA TYR A 249 -18.64 -2.49 5.62
C TYR A 249 -17.32 -1.81 5.26
N GLY A 250 -16.78 -0.99 6.16
CA GLY A 250 -15.48 -0.34 5.99
C GLY A 250 -14.34 -1.35 5.86
N MET A 251 -14.31 -2.38 6.72
CA MET A 251 -13.35 -3.49 6.60
C MET A 251 -13.51 -4.26 5.29
N THR A 252 -14.74 -4.61 4.91
CA THR A 252 -15.01 -5.30 3.63
C THR A 252 -14.53 -4.48 2.44
N LEU A 253 -14.82 -3.18 2.42
CA LEU A 253 -14.42 -2.29 1.33
C LEU A 253 -12.89 -2.14 1.26
N ALA A 254 -12.24 -2.02 2.41
CA ALA A 254 -10.78 -1.96 2.46
C ALA A 254 -10.13 -3.25 1.95
N HIS A 255 -10.67 -4.41 2.33
CA HIS A 255 -10.19 -5.70 1.85
C HIS A 255 -10.42 -5.86 0.34
N ILE A 256 -11.59 -5.45 -0.19
CA ILE A 256 -11.83 -5.40 -1.64
C ILE A 256 -10.78 -4.51 -2.33
N GLY A 257 -10.45 -3.36 -1.73
CA GLY A 257 -9.40 -2.47 -2.22
C GLY A 257 -8.03 -3.15 -2.33
N VAL A 258 -7.65 -3.98 -1.36
CA VAL A 258 -6.41 -4.80 -1.43
C VAL A 258 -6.46 -5.77 -2.62
N GLY A 259 -7.63 -6.37 -2.90
CA GLY A 259 -7.79 -7.25 -4.06
C GLY A 259 -7.61 -6.52 -5.39
N VAL A 260 -8.22 -5.34 -5.55
CA VAL A 260 -8.07 -4.48 -6.73
C VAL A 260 -6.62 -4.02 -6.89
N PHE A 261 -5.98 -3.64 -5.79
CA PHE A 261 -4.57 -3.23 -5.76
C PHE A 261 -3.63 -4.36 -6.22
N ALA A 262 -3.84 -5.58 -5.74
CA ALA A 262 -3.05 -6.76 -6.11
C ALA A 262 -3.14 -7.07 -7.61
N ILE A 263 -4.35 -6.97 -8.19
CA ILE A 263 -4.56 -7.12 -9.65
C ILE A 263 -3.80 -6.01 -10.41
N GLY A 264 -3.95 -4.76 -9.98
CA GLY A 264 -3.29 -3.63 -10.62
C GLY A 264 -1.76 -3.77 -10.65
N ILE A 265 -1.15 -4.09 -9.50
CA ILE A 265 0.30 -4.28 -9.40
C ILE A 265 0.76 -5.45 -10.27
N SER A 266 0.09 -6.60 -10.22
CA SER A 266 0.58 -7.79 -10.92
C SER A 266 0.49 -7.63 -12.44
N LEU A 267 -0.61 -7.07 -12.95
CA LEU A 267 -0.79 -6.83 -14.38
C LEU A 267 0.13 -5.72 -14.89
N THR A 268 0.26 -4.61 -14.15
CA THR A 268 1.20 -3.55 -14.52
C THR A 268 2.63 -4.10 -14.52
N SER A 269 3.03 -4.84 -13.50
CA SER A 269 4.41 -5.37 -13.39
C SER A 269 4.72 -6.38 -14.49
N ALA A 270 3.74 -7.20 -14.88
CA ALA A 270 3.91 -8.23 -15.89
C ALA A 270 3.93 -7.68 -17.33
N PHE A 271 3.11 -6.68 -17.61
CA PHE A 271 2.78 -6.30 -19.00
C PHE A 271 3.12 -4.84 -19.35
N SER A 272 3.78 -4.11 -18.45
CA SER A 272 4.32 -2.79 -18.77
C SER A 272 5.38 -2.87 -19.86
N VAL A 273 5.30 -1.99 -20.85
CA VAL A 273 6.34 -1.82 -21.86
C VAL A 273 6.90 -0.41 -21.74
N GLU A 274 8.22 -0.31 -21.68
CA GLU A 274 8.98 0.94 -21.70
C GLU A 274 9.96 0.88 -22.87
N LYS A 275 9.99 1.93 -23.70
CA LYS A 275 11.03 2.12 -24.71
C LYS A 275 11.60 3.52 -24.62
N GLN A 276 12.92 3.61 -24.70
CA GLN A 276 13.64 4.86 -24.87
C GLN A 276 14.11 4.92 -26.32
N VAL A 277 13.62 5.90 -27.06
CA VAL A 277 13.80 5.99 -28.51
C VAL A 277 14.26 7.37 -28.93
N ARG A 278 15.06 7.43 -29.99
CA ARG A 278 15.36 8.64 -30.74
C ARG A 278 14.29 8.79 -31.82
N MET A 279 13.60 9.93 -31.86
CA MET A 279 12.59 10.20 -32.90
C MET A 279 12.77 11.61 -33.47
N ALA A 280 12.72 11.72 -34.79
CA ALA A 280 12.56 12.96 -35.54
C ALA A 280 11.07 13.20 -35.88
N PRO A 281 10.66 14.44 -36.15
CA PRO A 281 9.29 14.72 -36.59
C PRO A 281 8.92 13.91 -37.83
N GLY A 282 7.84 13.15 -37.73
CA GLY A 282 7.37 12.18 -38.71
C GLY A 282 7.66 10.72 -38.34
N ASP A 283 8.53 10.45 -37.36
CA ASP A 283 8.85 9.08 -36.95
C ASP A 283 7.71 8.45 -36.14
N HIS A 284 7.61 7.12 -36.24
CA HIS A 284 6.59 6.29 -35.63
C HIS A 284 7.22 5.22 -34.74
N GLN A 285 6.59 4.91 -33.61
CA GLN A 285 7.03 3.84 -32.73
C GLN A 285 5.84 3.06 -32.16
N LEU A 286 5.78 1.76 -32.51
CA LEU A 286 4.77 0.83 -31.99
C LEU A 286 5.12 0.32 -30.59
N ILE A 287 4.19 0.46 -29.65
CA ILE A 287 4.26 -0.03 -28.26
C ILE A 287 2.86 -0.45 -27.79
N GLY A 288 2.72 -1.70 -27.31
CA GLY A 288 1.47 -2.18 -26.71
C GLY A 288 0.26 -2.14 -27.66
N GLY A 289 0.50 -2.23 -28.98
CA GLY A 289 -0.55 -2.09 -30.00
C GLY A 289 -0.94 -0.64 -30.33
N TYR A 290 -0.22 0.35 -29.79
CA TYR A 290 -0.40 1.77 -30.11
C TYR A 290 0.81 2.29 -30.88
N ASP A 291 0.54 3.06 -31.92
CA ASP A 291 1.55 3.72 -32.72
C ASP A 291 1.70 5.17 -32.24
N PHE A 292 2.88 5.50 -31.75
CA PHE A 292 3.24 6.83 -31.30
C PHE A 292 3.94 7.55 -32.43
N ARG A 293 3.31 8.56 -33.03
CA ARG A 293 3.91 9.44 -34.03
C ARG A 293 4.42 10.71 -33.36
N PHE A 294 5.68 11.04 -33.56
CA PHE A 294 6.25 12.29 -33.09
C PHE A 294 6.03 13.40 -34.12
N ASP A 295 5.27 14.44 -33.77
CA ASP A 295 4.95 15.56 -34.65
C ASP A 295 5.94 16.73 -34.50
N GLY A 296 6.80 16.70 -33.48
CA GLY A 296 7.85 17.69 -33.22
C GLY A 296 7.75 18.37 -31.85
N VAL A 297 8.51 19.45 -31.67
CA VAL A 297 8.55 20.23 -30.42
C VAL A 297 8.25 21.70 -30.73
N ILE A 298 7.49 22.33 -29.84
CA ILE A 298 7.25 23.78 -29.87
C ILE A 298 7.69 24.42 -28.56
N ASP A 299 8.17 25.66 -28.63
CA ASP A 299 8.43 26.45 -27.44
C ASP A 299 7.13 27.09 -26.93
N VAL A 300 6.88 26.94 -25.63
CA VAL A 300 5.70 27.45 -24.93
C VAL A 300 6.13 28.29 -23.75
N ARG A 301 5.51 29.46 -23.59
CA ARG A 301 5.72 30.33 -22.43
C ARG A 301 4.54 30.16 -21.47
N GLY A 302 4.81 29.57 -20.30
CA GLY A 302 3.86 29.44 -19.21
C GLY A 302 3.84 30.68 -18.31
N ALA A 303 3.02 30.63 -17.25
CA ALA A 303 2.85 31.76 -16.32
C ALA A 303 4.15 32.15 -15.59
N ASN A 304 4.95 31.15 -15.20
CA ASN A 304 6.20 31.33 -14.46
C ASN A 304 7.35 30.43 -14.97
N TYR A 305 7.20 29.86 -16.17
CA TYR A 305 8.17 28.96 -16.78
C TYR A 305 8.22 29.14 -18.30
N VAL A 306 9.34 28.73 -18.90
CA VAL A 306 9.44 28.45 -20.34
C VAL A 306 9.51 26.95 -20.52
N ALA A 307 8.89 26.42 -21.57
CA ALA A 307 8.81 24.99 -21.80
C ALA A 307 9.04 24.61 -23.25
N GLN A 308 9.69 23.47 -23.45
CA GLN A 308 9.70 22.75 -24.71
C GLN A 308 8.61 21.69 -24.65
N ARG A 309 7.59 21.81 -25.50
CA ARG A 309 6.44 20.90 -25.53
C ARG A 309 6.55 19.97 -26.73
N GLY A 310 6.68 18.68 -26.47
CA GLY A 310 6.60 17.65 -27.49
C GLY A 310 5.16 17.44 -27.93
N LEU A 311 4.94 17.22 -29.22
CA LEU A 311 3.64 16.91 -29.81
C LEU A 311 3.68 15.46 -30.29
N ILE A 312 2.89 14.59 -29.66
CA ILE A 312 2.84 13.17 -30.01
C ILE A 312 1.39 12.80 -30.33
N THR A 313 1.16 12.32 -31.54
CA THR A 313 -0.13 11.74 -31.93
C THR A 313 -0.09 10.23 -31.67
N VAL A 314 -1.04 9.71 -30.89
CA VAL A 314 -1.18 8.29 -30.62
C VAL A 314 -2.28 7.72 -31.51
N LEU A 315 -1.95 6.71 -32.29
CA LEU A 315 -2.87 6.00 -33.16
C LEU A 315 -3.07 4.56 -32.68
N LYS A 316 -4.25 4.00 -32.96
CA LYS A 316 -4.54 2.58 -32.81
C LYS A 316 -5.30 2.12 -34.06
N ASP A 317 -4.81 1.08 -34.70
CA ASP A 317 -5.38 0.56 -35.95
C ASP A 317 -5.55 1.65 -37.03
N GLY A 318 -4.59 2.58 -37.09
CA GLY A 318 -4.57 3.71 -38.03
C GLY A 318 -5.47 4.90 -37.64
N LEU A 319 -6.28 4.79 -36.59
CA LEU A 319 -7.17 5.86 -36.12
C LEU A 319 -6.52 6.65 -34.97
N PRO A 320 -6.59 7.99 -34.97
CA PRO A 320 -6.06 8.79 -33.86
C PRO A 320 -6.92 8.58 -32.60
N VAL A 321 -6.27 8.13 -31.51
CA VAL A 321 -6.91 7.89 -30.21
C VAL A 321 -6.72 9.07 -29.29
N SER A 322 -5.53 9.68 -29.29
CA SER A 322 -5.18 10.79 -28.39
C SER A 322 -3.99 11.59 -28.90
N ARG A 323 -3.81 12.79 -28.36
CA ARG A 323 -2.61 13.61 -28.52
C ARG A 323 -1.97 13.85 -27.16
N LEU A 324 -0.69 13.52 -27.03
CA LEU A 324 0.09 13.68 -25.82
C LEU A 324 1.03 14.87 -25.97
N GLU A 325 1.04 15.72 -24.95
CA GLU A 325 1.81 16.96 -24.91
C GLU A 325 2.78 16.96 -23.71
N PRO A 326 3.82 16.09 -23.68
CA PRO A 326 4.86 16.16 -22.66
C PRO A 326 5.61 17.48 -22.74
N GLU A 327 6.04 18.00 -21.59
CA GLU A 327 6.77 19.26 -21.52
C GLU A 327 8.07 19.10 -20.76
N LYS A 328 9.05 19.92 -21.13
CA LYS A 328 10.24 20.16 -20.35
C LYS A 328 10.26 21.61 -19.92
N ARG A 329 9.95 21.86 -18.65
CA ARG A 329 9.77 23.19 -18.06
C ARG A 329 11.04 23.66 -17.38
N THR A 330 11.47 24.87 -17.70
CA THR A 330 12.54 25.58 -16.99
C THR A 330 11.94 26.75 -16.23
N TYR A 331 12.01 26.70 -14.90
CA TYR A 331 11.55 27.77 -14.02
C TYR A 331 12.68 28.79 -13.80
N GLN A 332 12.34 30.08 -13.89
CA GLN A 332 13.33 31.17 -13.92
C GLN A 332 14.19 31.27 -12.64
N ILE A 333 13.63 30.88 -11.49
CA ILE A 333 14.31 30.99 -10.18
C ILE A 333 15.12 29.73 -9.86
N GLN A 334 14.52 28.54 -10.01
CA GLN A 334 15.13 27.27 -9.62
C GLN A 334 16.14 26.73 -10.63
N LYS A 335 16.09 27.19 -11.90
CA LYS A 335 16.99 26.87 -13.02
C LYS A 335 17.15 25.38 -13.39
N ASN A 336 16.68 24.44 -12.59
CA ASN A 336 16.65 23.03 -12.91
C ASN A 336 15.45 22.72 -13.82
N PRO A 337 15.66 22.10 -14.99
CA PRO A 337 14.56 21.69 -15.86
C PRO A 337 13.78 20.54 -15.20
N MET A 338 12.46 20.62 -15.29
CA MET A 338 11.53 19.58 -14.83
C MET A 338 10.78 19.01 -16.03
N THR A 339 10.63 17.69 -16.09
CA THR A 339 9.85 17.03 -17.14
C THR A 339 8.43 16.74 -16.65
N GLU A 340 7.45 17.26 -17.36
CA GLU A 340 6.04 16.89 -17.23
C GLU A 340 5.70 15.85 -18.30
N ALA A 341 5.17 14.70 -17.87
CA ALA A 341 4.80 13.65 -18.79
C ALA A 341 3.47 13.98 -19.48
N GLY A 342 3.36 13.66 -20.77
CA GLY A 342 2.09 13.60 -21.47
C GLY A 342 1.42 12.28 -21.12
N ILE A 343 0.20 12.33 -20.59
CA ILE A 343 -0.51 11.14 -20.10
C ILE A 343 -1.88 11.07 -20.76
N GLU A 344 -2.15 9.97 -21.47
CA GLU A 344 -3.52 9.56 -21.76
C GLU A 344 -3.85 8.47 -20.77
N ALA A 345 -4.88 8.72 -19.99
CA ALA A 345 -5.15 7.94 -18.80
C ALA A 345 -6.50 7.25 -18.92
N GLY A 346 -6.50 5.93 -18.73
CA GLY A 346 -7.64 5.05 -19.00
C GLY A 346 -7.83 4.01 -17.91
N LEU A 347 -9.05 3.48 -17.75
CA LEU A 347 -9.33 2.53 -16.67
C LEU A 347 -8.54 1.20 -16.82
N MET A 348 -8.24 0.79 -18.05
CA MET A 348 -7.58 -0.48 -18.37
C MET A 348 -6.10 -0.31 -18.72
N ARG A 349 -5.68 0.89 -19.14
CA ARG A 349 -4.29 1.19 -19.49
C ARG A 349 -4.06 2.69 -19.54
N ASP A 350 -2.83 3.09 -19.20
CA ASP A 350 -2.35 4.45 -19.41
C ASP A 350 -1.21 4.43 -20.44
N LEU A 351 -1.14 5.49 -21.24
CA LEU A 351 -0.04 5.78 -22.16
C LEU A 351 0.70 6.99 -21.62
N TYR A 352 2.02 6.87 -21.46
CA TYR A 352 2.86 7.98 -21.02
C TYR A 352 3.92 8.28 -22.06
N VAL A 353 4.21 9.56 -22.22
CA VAL A 353 5.38 10.05 -22.94
C VAL A 353 6.12 11.02 -22.05
N SER A 354 7.44 10.87 -21.99
CA SER A 354 8.33 11.82 -21.34
C SER A 354 9.33 12.33 -22.37
N LEU A 355 9.47 13.66 -22.43
CA LEU A 355 10.39 14.33 -23.34
C LEU A 355 11.78 14.43 -22.70
N GLY A 356 12.78 13.90 -23.41
CA GLY A 356 14.19 13.92 -23.02
C GLY A 356 14.90 15.20 -23.47
N GLU A 357 16.14 15.07 -23.93
CA GLU A 357 16.94 16.15 -24.50
C GLU A 357 16.84 16.16 -26.04
N PRO A 358 17.03 17.33 -26.68
CA PRO A 358 17.34 17.37 -28.10
C PRO A 358 18.67 16.65 -28.36
N LEU A 359 18.78 16.02 -29.51
CA LEU A 359 19.98 15.32 -29.95
C LEU A 359 20.84 16.21 -30.86
N ASP A 360 22.10 15.85 -31.04
CA ASP A 360 23.12 16.66 -31.74
C ASP A 360 22.78 16.95 -33.22
N ASP A 361 21.84 16.20 -33.81
CA ASP A 361 21.36 16.40 -35.18
C ASP A 361 20.38 17.58 -35.32
N GLY A 362 20.02 18.25 -34.22
CA GLY A 362 19.16 19.44 -34.19
C GLY A 362 17.70 19.22 -34.57
N ARG A 363 17.30 17.98 -34.87
CA ARG A 363 15.94 17.63 -35.31
C ARG A 363 15.31 16.53 -34.45
N SER A 364 16.12 15.61 -33.95
CA SER A 364 15.65 14.45 -33.20
C SER A 364 15.65 14.71 -31.70
N TRP A 365 14.77 14.01 -31.00
CA TRP A 365 14.64 14.06 -29.56
C TRP A 365 14.71 12.67 -28.96
N GLY A 366 15.30 12.58 -27.77
CA GLY A 366 15.14 11.41 -26.92
C GLY A 366 13.75 11.39 -26.30
N LEU A 367 12.97 10.34 -26.53
CA LEU A 367 11.64 10.17 -25.94
C LEU A 367 11.59 8.87 -25.14
N ARG A 368 10.91 8.90 -24.00
CA ARG A 368 10.56 7.69 -23.25
C ARG A 368 9.08 7.45 -23.36
N LEU A 369 8.71 6.33 -23.96
CA LEU A 369 7.35 5.93 -24.24
C LEU A 369 6.97 4.76 -23.34
N TYR A 370 5.78 4.84 -22.72
CA TYR A 370 5.31 3.83 -21.79
C TYR A 370 3.89 3.37 -22.15
N PHE A 371 3.69 2.07 -22.10
CA PHE A 371 2.38 1.43 -22.02
C PHE A 371 2.26 0.76 -20.65
N LYS A 372 1.32 1.20 -19.81
CA LYS A 372 1.11 0.66 -18.45
C LYS A 372 -0.31 0.12 -18.30
N PRO A 373 -0.54 -1.19 -18.45
CA PRO A 373 -1.87 -1.76 -18.31
C PRO A 373 -2.27 -1.81 -16.83
N PHE A 374 -3.51 -1.43 -16.51
CA PHE A 374 -4.11 -1.47 -15.17
C PHE A 374 -3.41 -0.67 -14.06
N ILE A 375 -2.52 0.28 -14.40
CA ILE A 375 -1.82 1.11 -13.40
C ILE A 375 -2.79 1.88 -12.49
N ARG A 376 -3.94 2.32 -13.03
CA ARG A 376 -4.99 3.01 -12.25
C ARG A 376 -5.66 2.14 -11.19
N TRP A 377 -5.58 0.81 -11.30
CA TRP A 377 -6.15 -0.09 -10.30
C TRP A 377 -5.34 -0.08 -9.00
N ILE A 378 -4.05 0.26 -9.06
CA ILE A 378 -3.22 0.52 -7.88
C ILE A 378 -3.83 1.69 -7.08
N TRP A 379 -4.11 2.80 -7.77
CA TRP A 379 -4.73 3.98 -7.16
C TRP A 379 -6.15 3.72 -6.69
N LEU A 380 -6.97 3.04 -7.51
CA LEU A 380 -8.34 2.68 -7.14
C LEU A 380 -8.38 1.80 -5.89
N GLY A 381 -7.50 0.79 -5.81
CA GLY A 381 -7.35 -0.05 -4.64
C GLY A 381 -7.01 0.75 -3.38
N ALA A 382 -6.04 1.67 -3.49
CA ALA A 382 -5.67 2.56 -2.38
C ALA A 382 -6.83 3.47 -1.94
N LEU A 383 -7.59 4.03 -2.89
CA LEU A 383 -8.77 4.85 -2.61
C LEU A 383 -9.87 4.05 -1.90
N LEU A 384 -10.11 2.80 -2.32
CA LEU A 384 -11.05 1.89 -1.66
C LEU A 384 -10.62 1.54 -0.23
N ILE A 385 -9.32 1.33 0.00
CA ILE A 385 -8.75 1.12 1.34
C ILE A 385 -8.98 2.35 2.23
N ALA A 386 -8.61 3.54 1.73
CA ALA A 386 -8.79 4.79 2.46
C ALA A 386 -10.26 5.05 2.80
N PHE A 387 -11.16 4.88 1.82
CA PHE A 387 -12.59 5.07 2.01
C PHE A 387 -13.20 4.03 2.97
N GLY A 388 -12.76 2.77 2.89
CA GLY A 388 -13.13 1.73 3.85
C GLY A 388 -12.70 2.08 5.29
N GLY A 389 -11.49 2.61 5.45
CA GLY A 389 -10.99 3.14 6.72
C GLY A 389 -11.86 4.26 7.27
N LEU A 390 -12.24 5.23 6.44
CA LEU A 390 -13.14 6.32 6.82
C LEU A 390 -14.51 5.80 7.29
N ILE A 391 -15.14 4.89 6.53
CA ILE A 391 -16.43 4.28 6.92
C ILE A 391 -16.32 3.57 8.28
N ALA A 392 -15.18 2.90 8.54
CA ALA A 392 -14.95 2.21 9.81
C ALA A 392 -14.73 3.17 10.99
N ALA A 393 -14.16 4.35 10.74
CA ALA A 393 -13.97 5.40 11.75
C ALA A 393 -15.31 6.03 12.18
N PHE A 394 -16.28 6.16 11.27
CA PHE A 394 -17.62 6.69 11.58
C PHE A 394 -18.58 5.67 12.25
N ASP A 395 -18.07 4.54 12.74
CA ASP A 395 -18.91 3.54 13.40
C ASP A 395 -19.53 4.06 14.70
N ARG A 396 -20.83 3.75 14.90
CA ARG A 396 -21.63 4.17 16.04
C ARG A 396 -21.01 3.79 17.38
N ARG A 397 -20.18 2.74 17.43
CA ARG A 397 -19.43 2.33 18.63
C ARG A 397 -18.57 3.46 19.21
N TYR A 398 -18.04 4.34 18.38
CA TYR A 398 -17.20 5.46 18.80
C TYR A 398 -18.04 6.69 19.26
N ARG A 399 -19.31 6.78 18.83
CA ARG A 399 -20.26 7.82 19.30
C ARG A 399 -20.88 7.53 20.67
N SER A 400 -20.95 6.26 21.09
CA SER A 400 -21.58 5.90 22.36
C SER A 400 -20.70 6.17 23.59
N GLN A 401 -19.38 6.26 23.43
CA GLN A 401 -18.46 6.48 24.56
C GLN A 401 -18.33 7.95 24.97
N SER A 402 -18.67 8.90 24.10
CA SER A 402 -18.69 10.33 24.45
C SER A 402 -19.85 10.72 25.37
N GLY A 403 -20.93 9.91 25.43
CA GLY A 403 -22.08 10.17 26.31
C GLY A 403 -21.89 9.73 27.76
N ILE A 404 -20.92 8.86 28.07
CA ILE A 404 -20.71 8.31 29.42
C ILE A 404 -19.90 9.26 30.31
N ARG A 405 -19.27 10.30 29.74
CA ARG A 405 -18.46 11.28 30.48
C ARG A 405 -19.25 12.35 31.25
N ASN A 406 -20.59 12.33 31.19
CA ASN A 406 -21.44 13.41 31.74
C ASN A 406 -22.26 13.03 32.99
N HIS A 407 -21.97 11.92 33.69
CA HIS A 407 -22.54 11.70 35.01
C HIS A 407 -21.57 12.16 36.11
N PRO A 408 -21.87 13.23 36.86
CA PRO A 408 -21.11 13.53 38.07
C PRO A 408 -21.25 12.35 39.05
N PRO A 409 -20.22 12.05 39.85
CA PRO A 409 -20.28 10.97 40.82
C PRO A 409 -21.44 11.24 41.78
N SER A 410 -22.37 10.28 41.88
CA SER A 410 -23.40 10.27 42.90
C SER A 410 -22.73 10.39 44.27
N ALA A 411 -23.05 11.45 45.00
CA ALA A 411 -22.58 11.64 46.37
C ALA A 411 -22.93 10.39 47.19
N ALA A 412 -21.93 9.77 47.79
CA ALA A 412 -22.10 8.68 48.73
C ALA A 412 -22.83 9.23 49.96
N THR A 413 -24.06 8.79 50.20
CA THR A 413 -24.76 8.98 51.47
C THR A 413 -24.02 8.19 52.55
N THR A 414 -23.41 8.90 53.48
CA THR A 414 -22.87 8.36 54.73
C THR A 414 -24.03 7.86 55.61
N PRO A 415 -23.96 6.65 56.20
CA PRO A 415 -24.90 6.26 57.23
C PRO A 415 -24.56 7.00 58.54
N SER A 416 -25.53 7.72 59.07
CA SER A 416 -25.50 8.30 60.40
C SER A 416 -25.46 7.20 61.46
N VAL A 417 -24.34 7.07 62.16
CA VAL A 417 -24.27 6.36 63.44
C VAL A 417 -24.80 7.32 64.50
N GLY A 418 -26.02 7.07 64.98
CA GLY A 418 -26.61 7.72 66.14
C GLY A 418 -26.58 6.77 67.33
N ILE A 419 -26.18 7.33 68.47
CA ILE A 419 -25.94 6.75 69.80
C ILE A 419 -27.12 5.95 70.35
#